data_AF-A0A2R6ILC6-F1
#
_entry.id   AF-A0A2R6ILC6-F1
#
_cell.length_a   1.000
_cell.length_b   1.000
_cell.length_c   1.000
_cell.angle_alpha   90.00
_cell.angle_beta   90.00
_cell.angle_gamma   90.00
#
_symmetry.space_group_name_H-M   'P 1'
#
loop_
_entity.id
_entity.type
_entity.pdbx_description
1 polymer ?
#
loop_
_entity_poly.entity_id
_entity_poly.type
_entity_poly.pdbx_seq_one_letter_code
_entity_poly.pdbx_strand_id
1 'polypeptide(L)' 'MIDKLGTAGVAGVLLLVAGLAVVAWTAPVVAAGLALVLIGTGLVVKGLATGLLRQFGFA' A
#
# COMPACT_ATOMS: atom_id res chain seq x y z
N MET A 1 -9.36 -2.74 -8.44
CA MET A 1 -8.62 -1.84 -9.37
C MET A 1 -7.24 -2.39 -9.71
N ILE A 2 -7.02 -3.70 -9.58
CA ILE A 2 -5.70 -4.30 -9.82
C ILE A 2 -5.28 -4.10 -11.28
N ASP A 3 -6.26 -3.99 -12.18
CA ASP A 3 -6.10 -3.69 -13.60
C ASP A 3 -5.61 -2.25 -13.88
N LYS A 4 -5.71 -1.34 -12.89
CA LYS A 4 -5.22 0.05 -12.99
C LYS A 4 -3.90 0.29 -12.25
N LEU A 5 -3.34 -0.71 -11.58
CA LEU A 5 -2.07 -0.59 -10.87
C LEU A 5 -0.86 -0.47 -11.82
N GLY A 6 -1.03 -0.87 -13.08
CA GLY A 6 0.08 -1.06 -14.01
C GLY A 6 1.03 -2.18 -13.55
N THR A 7 2.00 -2.54 -14.38
CA THR A 7 2.99 -3.57 -14.06
C THR A 7 3.79 -3.25 -12.80
N ALA A 8 4.13 -1.98 -12.60
CA ALA A 8 4.86 -1.50 -11.42
C ALA A 8 4.03 -1.62 -10.12
N GLY A 9 2.73 -1.29 -10.15
CA GLY A 9 1.89 -1.41 -8.97
C GLY A 9 1.68 -2.86 -8.55
N VAL A 10 1.50 -3.76 -9.52
CA VAL A 10 1.38 -5.20 -9.24
C VAL A 10 2.69 -5.75 -8.66
N ALA A 11 3.83 -5.40 -9.24
CA ALA A 11 5.14 -5.78 -8.71
C ALA A 11 5.37 -5.25 -7.28
N GLY A 12 4.95 -4.01 -7.00
CA GLY A 12 5.00 -3.42 -5.67
C GLY A 12 4.16 -4.17 -4.65
N VAL A 13 2.93 -4.57 -5.00
CA VAL A 13 2.07 -5.38 -4.12
C VAL A 13 2.70 -6.75 -3.84
N LEU A 14 3.27 -7.40 -4.86
CA LEU A 14 3.97 -8.68 -4.69
C LEU A 14 5.17 -8.55 -3.74
N LEU A 15 5.99 -7.51 -3.90
CA LEU A 15 7.11 -7.23 -3.01
C LEU A 15 6.66 -6.94 -1.58
N LEU A 16 5.57 -6.19 -1.41
CA LEU A 16 4.99 -5.90 -0.11
C LEU A 16 4.57 -7.19 0.60
N VAL A 17 3.82 -8.05 -0.09
CA VAL A 17 3.34 -9.33 0.45
C VAL A 17 4.52 -10.25 0.76
N ALA A 18 5.52 -10.32 -0.11
CA ALA A 18 6.73 -11.11 0.11
C ALA A 18 7.51 -10.63 1.35
N GLY A 19 7.72 -9.31 1.48
CA GLY A 19 8.37 -8.72 2.64
C GLY A 19 7.62 -9.01 3.94
N LEU A 20 6.29 -8.88 3.92
CA LEU A 20 5.47 -9.22 5.09
C LEU A 20 5.55 -10.70 5.44
N ALA A 21 5.54 -11.59 4.44
CA ALA A 21 5.65 -13.03 4.65
C ALA A 21 6.99 -13.42 5.30
N VAL A 22 8.09 -12.78 4.88
CA VAL A 22 9.41 -12.96 5.48
C VAL A 22 9.42 -12.52 6.95
N VAL A 23 8.85 -11.36 7.27
CA VAL A 23 8.76 -10.89 8.66
C VAL A 23 7.84 -11.77 9.49
N ALA A 24 6.72 -12.23 8.92
CA ALA A 24 5.74 -13.07 9.61
C ALA A 24 6.32 -14.43 10.02
N TRP A 25 7.31 -14.94 9.28
CA TRP A 25 7.97 -16.21 9.60
C TRP A 25 8.74 -16.17 10.92
N THR A 26 9.32 -15.02 11.26
CA THR A 26 10.13 -14.85 12.49
C THR A 26 9.38 -14.14 13.60
N ALA A 27 8.52 -13.17 13.25
CA ALA A 27 7.84 -12.31 14.19
C ALA A 27 6.42 -11.93 13.71
N PRO A 28 5.42 -12.80 13.91
CA PRO A 28 4.06 -12.58 13.41
C PRO A 28 3.40 -11.32 13.99
N VAL A 29 3.68 -11.00 15.26
CA VAL A 29 3.17 -9.77 15.91
C VAL A 29 3.75 -8.51 15.26
N VAL A 30 5.05 -8.53 14.91
CA VAL A 30 5.71 -7.41 14.23
C VAL A 30 5.16 -7.26 12.81
N ALA A 31 4.98 -8.36 12.09
CA ALA A 31 4.37 -8.35 10.76
C ALA A 31 2.95 -7.76 10.78
N ALA A 32 2.14 -8.07 11.79
CA ALA A 32 0.82 -7.48 11.96
C ALA A 32 0.88 -5.96 12.20
N GLY A 33 1.82 -5.50 13.03
CA GLY A 33 2.08 -4.07 13.23
C GLY A 33 2.49 -3.36 11.93
N LEU A 34 3.40 -3.96 11.16
CA LEU A 34 3.83 -3.44 9.86
C LEU A 34 2.67 -3.42 8.84
N ALA A 35 1.82 -4.45 8.83
CA ALA A 35 0.63 -4.49 7.99
C ALA A 35 -0.27 -3.29 8.24
N LEU A 36 -0.55 -2.99 9.52
CA LEU A 36 -1.37 -1.84 9.90
C LEU A 36 -0.73 -0.52 9.50
N VAL A 37 0.59 -0.37 9.69
CA VAL A 37 1.30 0.84 9.25
C VAL A 37 1.15 1.04 7.74
N LEU A 38 1.39 0.00 6.94
CA LEU A 38 1.30 0.06 5.48
C LEU A 38 -0.13 0.39 5.00
N ILE A 39 -1.14 -0.21 5.62
CA ILE A 39 -2.55 0.11 5.35
C ILE A 39 -2.82 1.58 5.67
N GLY A 40 -2.39 2.06 6.84
CA GLY A 40 -2.54 3.46 7.25
C GLY A 40 -1.86 4.41 6.27
N THR A 41 -0.63 4.13 5.87
CA THR A 41 0.09 4.92 4.85
C THR A 41 -0.66 4.93 3.52
N GLY A 42 -1.19 3.79 3.08
CA GLY A 42 -2.00 3.70 1.85
C GLY A 42 -3.25 4.58 1.91
N LEU A 43 -3.92 4.63 3.07
CA LEU A 43 -5.07 5.52 3.29
C LEU A 43 -4.67 7.00 3.24
N VAL A 44 -3.55 7.37 3.88
CA VAL A 44 -3.02 8.74 3.85
C VAL A 44 -2.68 9.15 2.41
N VAL A 45 -1.93 8.33 1.68
CA VAL A 45 -1.55 8.60 0.29
C VAL A 45 -2.79 8.72 -0.61
N LYS A 46 -3.79 7.84 -0.44
CA LYS A 46 -5.05 7.95 -1.18
C LYS A 46 -5.77 9.27 -0.89
N GLY A 47 -5.83 9.67 0.39
CA GLY A 47 -6.43 10.94 0.79
C GLY A 47 -5.73 12.14 0.16
N LEU A 48 -4.39 12.14 0.21
CA LEU A 48 -3.55 13.16 -0.42
C LEU A 48 -3.76 13.20 -1.93
N ALA A 49 -3.65 12.06 -2.62
CA ALA A 49 -3.84 11.97 -4.07
C ALA A 49 -5.23 12.44 -4.49
N THR A 50 -6.29 12.05 -3.77
CA THR A 50 -7.65 12.49 -4.05
C THR A 50 -7.81 14.01 -3.83
N GLY A 51 -7.20 14.54 -2.77
CA GLY A 51 -7.17 15.98 -2.50
C GLY A 51 -6.46 16.76 -3.61
N LEU A 52 -5.30 16.29 -4.06
CA LEU A 52 -4.55 16.88 -5.16
C LEU A 52 -5.36 16.85 -6.46
N LEU A 53 -5.94 15.70 -6.83
CA LEU A 53 -6.75 15.59 -8.04
C LEU A 53 -7.95 16.55 -8.03
N ARG A 54 -8.60 16.73 -6.87
CA ARG A 54 -9.66 17.74 -6.70
C ARG A 54 -9.14 19.17 -6.87
N GLN A 55 -7.98 19.50 -6.32
CA GLN A 55 -7.38 20.84 -6.49
C GLN A 55 -7.03 21.16 -7.94
N PHE A 56 -6.66 20.14 -8.72
CA PHE A 56 -6.38 20.27 -10.15
C PHE A 56 -7.64 20.13 -11.04
N GLY A 57 -8.83 19.97 -10.47
CA GLY A 57 -10.09 19.86 -11.22
C GLY A 57 -10.32 18.54 -11.95
N PHE A 58 -9.56 17.49 -11.59
CA PHE A 58 -9.64 16.15 -12.20
C PHE A 58 -10.68 15.22 -11.53
N ALA A 59 -11.38 15.68 -10.48
CA ALA A 59 -12.29 14.86 -9.68
C ALA A 59 -13.56 15.60 -9.28
#